data_AF-T1ITX1-F1
#
_entry.id   AF-T1ITX1-F1
#
_cell.length_a   1.000
_cell.length_b   1.000
_cell.length_c   1.000
_cell.angle_alpha   90.00
_cell.angle_beta   90.00
_cell.angle_gamma   90.00
#
_symmetry.space_group_name_H-M   'P 1'
#
loop_
_entity.id
_entity.type
_entity.pdbx_description
1 polymer ?
#
loop_
_entity_poly.entity_id
_entity_poly.type
_entity_poly.pdbx_seq_one_letter_code
_entity_poly.pdbx_strand_id
1 'polypeptide(L)'
;MLKEKEKIELPNAEANLEIENETNVEVKASRIEKSKIQLKQTSEKMENQEMSRLETLPIEVKEKRKERKVKQQLETAKFGVKTEKKTIEIVNKYEPLETETAQEYVQKTRQEVIQQKIDTGSVVSQVVDLNKEPQFKVLEMLTNGIIYNENDILAINKPYGLPCQDGPKCHHTLLHFLPQLAAFLELETLFPVHRLDVNTTGVLLLAKTERMANCLKSLFKQHKMHKTYYAITKRTPDPMQGIINIPIAEGSILGRNRMVLKPDFNNVTKLVLNKSSVPCREAKTQYKVISTCDNASLVELSTSTGVTHQIRVHLGFGLGCPVLGDHKYTSITKFVPQRLPSDMLKKLNIRQSKVRDLPMHLHARGISIPEIIEGRNIFIRADLPKHFLWALKKLKLGSSRNRIE
;
A
#
# COMPACT_ATOMS: atom_id res chain seq x y z
N MET A 1 -61.74 60.06 34.31
CA MET A 1 -60.35 59.69 34.64
C MET A 1 -60.05 58.40 33.89
N LEU A 2 -59.31 58.49 32.77
CA LEU A 2 -57.88 58.10 32.64
C LEU A 2 -57.74 56.55 32.64
N LYS A 3 -57.22 55.84 31.64
CA LYS A 3 -56.32 56.15 30.51
C LYS A 3 -56.47 55.08 29.40
N GLU A 4 -56.24 55.50 28.16
CA GLU A 4 -55.94 54.68 26.98
C GLU A 4 -54.68 53.81 27.19
N LYS A 5 -54.66 52.64 26.55
CA LYS A 5 -53.43 51.89 26.25
C LYS A 5 -53.49 51.36 24.82
N GLU A 6 -52.62 51.91 23.98
CA GLU A 6 -52.26 51.42 22.65
C GLU A 6 -51.75 49.97 22.71
N LYS A 7 -52.18 49.15 21.75
CA LYS A 7 -51.52 47.90 21.38
C LYS A 7 -50.70 48.19 20.12
N ILE A 8 -49.38 48.19 20.29
CA ILE A 8 -48.39 48.29 19.22
C ILE A 8 -48.25 46.90 18.59
N GLU A 9 -48.46 46.80 17.28
CA GLU A 9 -48.09 45.64 16.46
C GLU A 9 -46.55 45.59 16.30
N LEU A 10 -45.94 44.45 16.62
CA LEU A 10 -44.53 44.16 16.38
C LEU A 10 -44.36 43.42 15.03
N PRO A 11 -43.37 43.77 14.19
CA PRO A 11 -43.22 43.20 12.85
C PRO A 11 -42.55 41.82 12.86
N ASN A 12 -42.98 40.97 11.91
CA ASN A 12 -42.49 39.62 11.65
C ASN A 12 -40.96 39.53 11.47
N ALA A 13 -40.29 38.83 12.39
CA ALA A 13 -38.84 38.61 12.38
C ALA A 13 -38.37 37.47 11.45
N GLU A 14 -39.28 36.71 10.84
CA GLU A 14 -38.93 35.55 9.99
C GLU A 14 -38.64 35.94 8.52
N ALA A 15 -39.11 37.09 8.03
CA ALA A 15 -38.87 37.53 6.66
C ALA A 15 -37.47 38.15 6.43
N ASN A 16 -36.78 38.59 7.48
CA ASN A 16 -35.48 39.26 7.36
C ASN A 16 -34.27 38.30 7.34
N LEU A 17 -34.45 37.04 7.77
CA LEU A 17 -33.37 36.04 7.79
C LEU A 17 -33.19 35.30 6.46
N GLU A 18 -34.20 35.29 5.58
CA GLU A 18 -34.08 34.70 4.23
C GLU A 18 -33.42 35.68 3.24
N ILE A 19 -33.67 36.98 3.37
CA ILE A 19 -33.11 38.02 2.47
C ILE A 19 -31.59 38.24 2.69
N GLU A 20 -31.08 38.09 3.93
CA GLU A 20 -29.64 38.20 4.23
C GLU A 20 -28.80 36.99 3.76
N ASN A 21 -29.44 35.83 3.56
CA ASN A 21 -28.75 34.63 3.09
C ASN A 21 -28.65 34.57 1.56
N GLU A 22 -29.67 35.02 0.82
CA GLU A 22 -29.61 35.08 -0.65
C GLU A 22 -28.62 36.13 -1.16
N THR A 23 -28.58 37.31 -0.54
CA THR A 23 -27.63 38.39 -0.89
C THR A 23 -26.16 38.00 -0.64
N ASN A 24 -25.87 37.17 0.36
CA ASN A 24 -24.50 36.67 0.62
C ASN A 24 -24.03 35.59 -0.38
N VAL A 25 -24.96 34.85 -0.99
CA VAL A 25 -24.64 33.81 -2.00
C VAL A 25 -24.35 34.44 -3.35
N GLU A 26 -25.12 35.46 -3.77
CA GLU A 26 -24.89 36.18 -5.03
C GLU A 26 -23.58 36.99 -5.03
N VAL A 27 -23.22 37.60 -3.89
CA VAL A 27 -21.95 38.34 -3.75
C VAL A 27 -20.73 37.39 -3.81
N LYS A 28 -20.85 36.14 -3.31
CA LYS A 28 -19.80 35.12 -3.42
C LYS A 28 -19.71 34.55 -4.83
N ALA A 29 -20.82 34.33 -5.52
CA ALA A 29 -20.84 33.85 -6.90
C ALA A 29 -20.18 34.87 -7.86
N SER A 30 -20.48 36.16 -7.72
CA SER A 30 -19.88 37.21 -8.57
C SER A 30 -18.36 37.38 -8.37
N ARG A 31 -17.84 37.12 -7.16
CA ARG A 31 -16.39 37.10 -6.87
C ARG A 31 -15.68 35.90 -7.50
N ILE A 32 -16.32 34.74 -7.52
CA ILE A 32 -15.76 33.52 -8.16
C ILE A 32 -15.73 33.69 -9.69
N GLU A 33 -16.74 34.35 -10.27
CA GLU A 33 -16.79 34.58 -11.71
C GLU A 33 -15.75 35.61 -12.17
N LYS A 34 -15.56 36.71 -11.42
CA LYS A 34 -14.49 37.68 -11.67
C LYS A 34 -13.08 37.07 -11.58
N SER A 35 -12.86 36.15 -10.62
CA SER A 35 -11.57 35.46 -10.49
C SER A 35 -11.32 34.41 -11.58
N LYS A 36 -12.36 33.72 -12.07
CA LYS A 36 -12.26 32.84 -13.24
C LYS A 36 -11.93 33.62 -14.52
N ILE A 37 -12.52 34.79 -14.73
CA ILE A 37 -12.23 35.66 -15.89
C ILE A 37 -10.78 36.13 -15.84
N GLN A 38 -10.27 36.51 -14.66
CA GLN A 38 -8.89 36.97 -14.49
C GLN A 38 -7.86 35.85 -14.70
N LEU A 39 -8.17 34.62 -14.29
CA LEU A 39 -7.34 33.43 -14.57
C LEU A 39 -7.33 33.07 -16.07
N LYS A 40 -8.46 33.24 -16.76
CA LYS A 40 -8.54 32.99 -18.20
C LYS A 40 -7.73 34.00 -19.01
N GLN A 41 -7.82 35.29 -18.64
CA GLN A 41 -7.02 36.36 -19.25
C GLN A 41 -5.51 36.24 -18.99
N THR A 42 -5.10 35.65 -17.85
CA THR A 42 -3.68 35.38 -17.58
C THR A 42 -3.18 34.15 -18.32
N SER A 43 -4.00 33.11 -18.49
CA SER A 43 -3.68 31.94 -19.33
C SER A 43 -3.51 32.34 -20.81
N GLU A 44 -4.44 33.12 -21.36
CA GLU A 44 -4.38 33.58 -22.75
C GLU A 44 -3.17 34.52 -23.00
N LYS A 45 -2.77 35.32 -22.01
CA LYS A 45 -1.53 36.12 -22.10
C LYS A 45 -0.28 35.25 -22.10
N MET A 46 -0.23 34.17 -21.30
CA MET A 46 0.92 33.26 -21.28
C MET A 46 1.04 32.44 -22.58
N GLU A 47 -0.08 31.95 -23.13
CA GLU A 47 -0.09 31.23 -24.41
C GLU A 47 0.35 32.12 -25.57
N ASN A 48 -0.11 33.38 -25.62
CA ASN A 48 0.35 34.34 -26.64
C ASN A 48 1.85 34.70 -26.49
N GLN A 49 2.39 34.69 -25.27
CA GLN A 49 3.82 34.89 -25.03
C GLN A 49 4.66 33.67 -25.42
N GLU A 50 4.16 32.44 -25.25
CA GLU A 50 4.81 31.22 -25.73
C GLU A 50 4.76 31.08 -27.25
N MET A 51 3.64 31.45 -27.88
CA MET A 51 3.50 31.42 -29.34
C MET A 51 4.44 32.40 -30.05
N SER A 52 4.60 33.63 -29.53
CA SER A 52 5.59 34.58 -30.08
C SER A 52 7.06 34.15 -29.89
N ARG A 53 7.35 33.34 -28.85
CA ARG A 53 8.67 32.70 -28.66
C ARG A 53 8.94 31.55 -29.64
N LEU A 54 7.90 30.88 -30.14
CA LEU A 54 8.02 29.75 -31.08
C LEU A 54 8.22 30.19 -32.54
N GLU A 55 7.87 31.44 -32.88
CA GLU A 55 8.05 32.02 -34.21
C GLU A 55 9.49 32.52 -34.49
N THR A 56 10.33 32.67 -33.47
CA THR A 56 11.71 33.22 -33.60
C THR A 56 12.84 32.17 -33.62
N LEU A 57 12.51 30.87 -33.72
CA LEU A 57 13.52 29.79 -33.74
C LEU A 57 13.93 29.39 -35.18
N PRO A 58 15.24 29.27 -35.49
CA PRO A 58 15.72 28.94 -36.83
C PRO A 58 15.33 27.53 -37.30
N ILE A 59 15.12 27.41 -38.62
CA ILE A 59 14.40 26.35 -39.34
C ILE A 59 15.01 24.94 -39.16
N GLU A 60 16.31 24.81 -38.90
CA GLU A 60 17.01 23.52 -38.75
C GLU A 60 16.59 22.70 -37.50
N VAL A 61 15.96 23.32 -36.49
CA VAL A 61 15.48 22.63 -35.28
C VAL A 61 14.08 22.02 -35.48
N LYS A 62 13.31 22.49 -36.47
CA LYS A 62 11.94 22.01 -36.74
C LYS A 62 11.93 20.67 -37.48
N GLU A 63 12.92 20.39 -38.34
CA GLU A 63 12.98 19.15 -39.13
C GLU A 63 13.49 17.94 -38.33
N LYS A 64 14.55 18.10 -37.52
CA LYS A 64 15.07 17.02 -36.65
C LYS A 64 14.08 16.51 -35.60
N ARG A 65 13.04 17.30 -35.25
CA ARG A 65 11.96 16.89 -34.33
C ARG A 65 10.82 16.13 -35.03
N LYS A 66 10.59 16.34 -36.33
CA LYS A 66 9.61 15.54 -37.09
C LYS A 66 10.11 14.11 -37.34
N GLU A 67 11.39 13.95 -37.68
CA GLU A 67 11.98 12.60 -37.89
C GLU A 67 11.99 11.73 -36.62
N ARG A 68 12.22 12.33 -35.45
CA ARG A 68 12.16 11.60 -34.16
C ARG A 68 10.75 11.14 -33.80
N LYS A 69 9.70 11.91 -34.13
CA LYS A 69 8.30 11.51 -33.88
C LYS A 69 7.84 10.36 -34.79
N VAL A 70 8.28 10.34 -36.04
CA VAL A 70 7.93 9.26 -36.99
C VAL A 70 8.64 7.94 -36.62
N LYS A 71 9.91 7.99 -36.17
CA LYS A 71 10.61 6.79 -35.66
C LYS A 71 9.97 6.21 -34.40
N GLN A 72 9.49 7.07 -33.50
CA GLN A 72 8.85 6.64 -32.25
C GLN A 72 7.46 6.01 -32.47
N GLN A 73 6.72 6.44 -33.51
CA GLN A 73 5.43 5.84 -33.91
C GLN A 73 5.58 4.50 -34.64
N LEU A 74 6.69 4.28 -35.36
CA LEU A 74 6.97 3.01 -36.05
C LEU A 74 7.45 1.90 -35.09
N GLU A 75 8.08 2.26 -33.96
CA GLU A 75 8.47 1.30 -32.92
C GLU A 75 7.29 0.86 -32.04
N THR A 76 6.32 1.73 -31.76
CA THR A 76 5.09 1.36 -31.03
C THR A 76 4.18 0.46 -31.85
N ALA A 77 4.10 0.65 -33.17
CA ALA A 77 3.30 -0.22 -34.06
C ALA A 77 3.86 -1.65 -34.19
N LYS A 78 5.18 -1.85 -34.05
CA LYS A 78 5.81 -3.19 -34.10
C LYS A 78 5.64 -3.99 -32.81
N PHE A 79 5.36 -3.33 -31.68
CA PHE A 79 5.12 -4.00 -30.39
C PHE A 79 3.68 -4.53 -30.26
N GLY A 80 2.69 -3.84 -30.84
CA GLY A 80 1.26 -4.21 -30.74
C GLY A 80 0.91 -5.58 -31.34
N VAL A 81 1.60 -6.00 -32.41
CA VAL A 81 1.25 -7.21 -33.17
C VAL A 81 1.81 -8.50 -32.52
N LYS A 82 2.77 -8.41 -31.60
CA LYS A 82 3.32 -9.59 -30.89
C LYS A 82 2.66 -9.90 -29.55
N THR A 83 1.88 -8.97 -28.99
CA THR A 83 1.19 -9.13 -27.71
C THR A 83 -0.17 -9.81 -27.83
N GLU A 84 -0.87 -9.69 -28.97
CA GLU A 84 -2.22 -10.28 -29.13
C GLU A 84 -2.24 -11.81 -29.06
N LYS A 85 -1.14 -12.50 -29.42
CA LYS A 85 -1.08 -13.97 -29.34
C LYS A 85 -0.72 -14.54 -27.97
N LYS A 86 -0.30 -13.71 -27.00
CA LYS A 86 0.09 -14.17 -25.65
C LYS A 86 -0.94 -13.88 -24.57
N THR A 87 -1.83 -12.90 -24.79
CA THR A 87 -2.85 -12.50 -23.79
C THR A 87 -3.99 -13.51 -23.67
N ILE A 88 -4.23 -14.34 -24.70
CA ILE A 88 -5.38 -15.25 -24.76
C ILE A 88 -5.14 -16.58 -24.00
N GLU A 89 -3.89 -16.94 -23.67
CA GLU A 89 -3.59 -18.21 -22.97
C GLU A 89 -3.51 -18.12 -21.44
N ILE A 90 -3.55 -16.92 -20.84
CA ILE A 90 -3.32 -16.74 -19.39
C ILE A 90 -4.62 -16.75 -18.56
N VAL A 91 -5.79 -16.75 -19.20
CA VAL A 91 -7.08 -16.50 -18.52
C VAL A 91 -7.72 -17.75 -17.89
N ASN A 92 -7.30 -18.97 -18.20
CA ASN A 92 -8.04 -20.19 -17.78
C ASN A 92 -7.33 -21.07 -16.75
N LYS A 93 -6.73 -20.51 -15.68
CA LYS A 93 -6.02 -21.37 -14.72
C LYS A 93 -6.14 -20.99 -13.25
N TYR A 94 -7.32 -20.66 -12.74
CA TYR A 94 -7.55 -20.68 -11.29
C TYR A 94 -8.96 -21.16 -10.95
N GLU A 95 -9.10 -22.46 -10.72
CA GLU A 95 -10.24 -23.01 -9.98
C GLU A 95 -10.09 -22.70 -8.48
N PRO A 96 -11.19 -22.49 -7.74
CA PRO A 96 -11.15 -22.21 -6.32
C PRO A 96 -10.76 -23.49 -5.57
N LEU A 97 -9.61 -23.47 -4.88
CA LEU A 97 -9.21 -24.58 -4.02
C LEU A 97 -10.01 -24.57 -2.72
N GLU A 98 -10.78 -25.64 -2.53
CA GLU A 98 -11.35 -26.04 -1.25
C GLU A 98 -10.25 -26.22 -0.19
N THR A 99 -10.65 -26.05 1.07
CA THR A 99 -9.89 -26.05 2.32
C THR A 99 -8.58 -26.85 2.31
N GLU A 100 -7.48 -26.21 1.89
CA GLU A 100 -6.12 -26.75 2.06
C GLU A 100 -5.69 -26.68 3.53
N THR A 101 -5.26 -27.82 4.07
CA THR A 101 -4.65 -27.88 5.42
C THR A 101 -3.27 -27.21 5.41
N ALA A 102 -2.82 -26.71 6.56
CA ALA A 102 -1.51 -26.04 6.70
C ALA A 102 -0.32 -26.90 6.20
N GLN A 103 -0.47 -28.23 6.16
CA GLN A 103 0.56 -29.15 5.66
C GLN A 103 0.62 -29.19 4.12
N GLU A 104 -0.53 -29.24 3.44
CA GLU A 104 -0.64 -29.17 1.98
C GLU A 104 -0.12 -27.84 1.45
N TYR A 105 -0.43 -26.76 2.16
CA TYR A 105 0.02 -25.41 1.85
C TYR A 105 1.55 -25.24 1.87
N VAL A 106 2.24 -25.83 2.85
CA VAL A 106 3.71 -25.79 2.92
C VAL A 106 4.34 -26.68 1.85
N GLN A 107 3.68 -27.78 1.46
CA GLN A 107 4.10 -28.65 0.36
C GLN A 107 4.03 -27.92 -1.00
N LYS A 108 2.96 -27.15 -1.21
CA LYS A 108 2.73 -26.35 -2.43
C LYS A 108 3.69 -25.17 -2.53
N THR A 109 3.89 -24.46 -1.41
CA THR A 109 4.91 -23.40 -1.32
C THR A 109 6.31 -23.96 -1.59
N ARG A 110 6.62 -25.20 -1.16
CA ARG A 110 7.88 -25.89 -1.51
C ARG A 110 8.00 -26.15 -3.02
N GLN A 111 6.94 -26.58 -3.70
CA GLN A 111 6.97 -26.74 -5.16
C GLN A 111 7.13 -25.39 -5.88
N GLU A 112 6.42 -24.34 -5.45
CA GLU A 112 6.57 -22.96 -5.97
C GLU A 112 8.02 -22.43 -5.83
N VAL A 113 8.64 -22.66 -4.67
CA VAL A 113 10.04 -22.25 -4.40
C VAL A 113 11.07 -23.06 -5.19
N ILE A 114 10.80 -24.34 -5.46
CA ILE A 114 11.69 -25.21 -6.24
C ILE A 114 11.60 -24.89 -7.74
N GLN A 115 10.43 -24.52 -8.24
CA GLN A 115 10.21 -24.20 -9.66
C GLN A 115 10.84 -22.86 -10.07
N GLN A 116 10.94 -21.89 -9.15
CA GLN A 116 11.58 -20.62 -9.44
C GLN A 116 13.12 -20.75 -9.37
N LYS A 117 13.80 -20.49 -10.50
CA LYS A 117 15.27 -20.29 -10.52
C LYS A 117 15.61 -19.03 -9.71
N ILE A 118 15.83 -19.19 -8.41
CA ILE A 118 16.25 -18.11 -7.50
C ILE A 118 17.75 -17.87 -7.72
N ASP A 119 18.09 -16.69 -8.25
CA ASP A 119 19.47 -16.22 -8.31
C ASP A 119 20.07 -16.17 -6.90
N THR A 120 21.21 -16.85 -6.70
CA THR A 120 21.90 -16.92 -5.42
C THR A 120 22.80 -15.71 -5.14
N GLY A 121 22.78 -14.69 -6.01
CA GLY A 121 23.47 -13.41 -5.84
C GLY A 121 23.08 -12.60 -4.60
N SER A 122 23.55 -11.35 -4.54
CA SER A 122 23.30 -10.44 -3.42
C SER A 122 21.80 -10.13 -3.28
N VAL A 123 21.30 -10.00 -2.05
CA VAL A 123 19.89 -9.65 -1.80
C VAL A 123 19.46 -8.33 -2.45
N VAL A 124 20.40 -7.37 -2.54
CA VAL A 124 20.13 -6.02 -3.08
C VAL A 124 19.83 -6.07 -4.58
N SER A 125 20.38 -7.04 -5.32
CA SER A 125 20.08 -7.17 -6.76
C SER A 125 18.71 -7.80 -7.04
N GLN A 126 18.04 -8.33 -6.01
CA GLN A 126 16.74 -8.99 -6.17
C GLN A 126 15.55 -8.03 -6.00
N VAL A 127 15.79 -6.82 -5.49
CA VAL A 127 14.78 -5.78 -5.35
C VAL A 127 15.13 -4.63 -6.28
N VAL A 128 14.21 -4.31 -7.18
CA VAL A 128 14.35 -3.22 -8.13
C VAL A 128 14.11 -1.88 -7.41
N ASP A 129 15.01 -0.92 -7.61
CA ASP A 129 14.83 0.45 -7.11
C ASP A 129 13.89 1.21 -8.05
N LEU A 130 12.59 1.13 -7.77
CA LEU A 130 11.56 1.67 -8.65
C LEU A 130 11.74 3.16 -8.95
N ASN A 131 12.32 3.95 -8.04
CA ASN A 131 12.57 5.38 -8.27
C ASN A 131 13.57 5.67 -9.40
N LYS A 132 14.39 4.68 -9.78
CA LYS A 132 15.34 4.79 -10.89
C LYS A 132 14.81 4.17 -12.18
N GLU A 133 13.69 3.46 -12.11
CA GLU A 133 13.09 2.82 -13.26
C GLU A 133 12.24 3.81 -14.07
N PRO A 134 12.24 3.68 -15.40
CA PRO A 134 11.35 4.47 -16.23
C PRO A 134 9.89 4.03 -16.02
N GLN A 135 8.96 4.97 -16.19
CA GLN A 135 7.53 4.77 -15.91
C GLN A 135 6.94 3.55 -16.62
N PHE A 136 7.29 3.31 -17.89
CA PHE A 136 6.78 2.16 -18.66
C PHE A 136 7.18 0.81 -18.03
N LYS A 137 8.36 0.73 -17.40
CA LYS A 137 8.86 -0.50 -16.78
C LYS A 137 8.09 -0.82 -15.50
N VAL A 138 7.80 0.21 -14.70
CA VAL A 138 6.97 0.08 -13.51
C VAL A 138 5.55 -0.31 -13.89
N LEU A 139 4.98 0.28 -14.95
CA LEU A 139 3.68 -0.10 -15.48
C LEU A 139 3.65 -1.56 -15.94
N GLU A 140 4.66 -2.02 -16.69
CA GLU A 140 4.81 -3.42 -17.11
C GLU A 140 4.85 -4.38 -15.88
N MET A 141 5.53 -4.00 -14.80
CA MET A 141 5.53 -4.79 -13.57
C MET A 141 4.15 -4.85 -12.91
N LEU A 142 3.38 -3.76 -12.95
CA LEU A 142 2.05 -3.70 -12.37
C LEU A 142 1.04 -4.50 -13.20
N THR A 143 1.10 -4.42 -14.54
CA THR A 143 0.21 -5.18 -15.43
C THR A 143 0.51 -6.68 -15.36
N ASN A 144 1.79 -7.08 -15.39
CA ASN A 144 2.19 -8.48 -15.17
C ASN A 144 1.91 -8.97 -13.74
N GLY A 145 1.70 -8.03 -12.80
CA GLY A 145 1.38 -8.30 -11.41
C GLY A 145 -0.11 -8.43 -11.15
N ILE A 146 -1.00 -8.37 -12.15
CA ILE A 146 -2.43 -8.60 -11.96
C ILE A 146 -2.64 -10.09 -11.62
N ILE A 147 -3.21 -10.34 -10.44
CA ILE A 147 -3.43 -11.69 -9.89
C ILE A 147 -4.92 -12.05 -9.79
N TYR A 148 -5.82 -11.08 -9.96
CA TYR A 148 -7.26 -11.28 -10.03
C TYR A 148 -7.90 -10.15 -10.82
N ASN A 149 -8.84 -10.44 -11.71
CA ASN A 149 -9.45 -9.43 -12.59
C ASN A 149 -10.92 -9.72 -12.93
N GLU A 150 -11.74 -10.05 -11.93
CA GLU A 150 -13.13 -10.49 -12.14
C GLU A 150 -14.09 -9.77 -11.18
N ASN A 151 -15.40 -9.83 -11.46
CA ASN A 151 -16.47 -9.34 -10.56
C ASN A 151 -16.28 -7.90 -10.06
N ASP A 152 -15.89 -6.97 -10.93
CA ASP A 152 -15.53 -5.59 -10.57
C ASP A 152 -14.39 -5.42 -9.57
N ILE A 153 -13.66 -6.50 -9.27
CA ILE A 153 -12.50 -6.52 -8.39
C ILE A 153 -11.25 -6.70 -9.25
N LEU A 154 -10.24 -5.89 -8.95
CA LEU A 154 -8.90 -6.06 -9.50
C LEU A 154 -7.95 -6.24 -8.31
N ALA A 155 -7.15 -7.30 -8.32
CA ALA A 155 -6.07 -7.46 -7.35
C ALA A 155 -4.73 -7.49 -8.05
N ILE A 156 -3.77 -6.78 -7.48
CA ILE A 156 -2.39 -6.76 -7.94
C ILE A 156 -1.46 -7.30 -6.86
N ASN A 157 -0.40 -8.00 -7.27
CA ASN A 157 0.75 -8.29 -6.43
C ASN A 157 1.64 -7.04 -6.39
N LYS A 158 1.39 -6.16 -5.41
CA LYS A 158 2.11 -4.90 -5.28
C LYS A 158 3.61 -5.17 -5.09
N PRO A 159 4.49 -4.60 -5.95
CA PRO A 159 5.93 -4.80 -5.81
C PRO A 159 6.49 -4.08 -4.57
N TYR A 160 7.70 -4.48 -4.20
CA TYR A 160 8.44 -3.84 -3.11
C TYR A 160 8.83 -2.42 -3.51
N GLY A 161 8.75 -1.48 -2.58
CA GLY A 161 9.24 -0.12 -2.79
C GLY A 161 8.25 0.81 -3.49
N LEU A 162 7.08 0.32 -3.95
CA LEU A 162 6.04 1.15 -4.55
C LEU A 162 5.10 1.72 -3.47
N PRO A 163 5.05 3.04 -3.26
CA PRO A 163 4.06 3.69 -2.39
C PRO A 163 2.65 3.61 -2.98
N CYS A 164 1.65 3.43 -2.12
CA CYS A 164 0.25 3.48 -2.55
C CYS A 164 -0.26 4.92 -2.73
N GLN A 165 0.36 5.90 -2.07
CA GLN A 165 -0.07 7.31 -2.06
C GLN A 165 1.17 8.21 -2.07
N ASP A 166 0.96 9.48 -2.41
CA ASP A 166 2.03 10.46 -2.49
C ASP A 166 2.66 10.76 -1.13
N GLY A 167 3.96 11.00 -1.19
CA GLY A 167 4.78 11.35 -0.06
C GLY A 167 6.00 12.13 -0.50
N PRO A 168 6.70 12.77 0.44
CA PRO A 168 7.88 13.56 0.11
C PRO A 168 8.93 12.68 -0.59
N LYS A 169 9.40 13.12 -1.76
CA LYS A 169 10.44 12.47 -2.60
C LYS A 169 10.01 11.15 -3.27
N CYS A 170 8.72 10.93 -3.52
CA CYS A 170 8.26 9.78 -4.30
C CYS A 170 8.13 10.16 -5.79
N HIS A 171 8.89 9.52 -6.67
CA HIS A 171 8.76 9.71 -8.12
C HIS A 171 7.64 8.86 -8.72
N HIS A 172 7.44 7.66 -8.17
CA HIS A 172 6.44 6.70 -8.61
C HIS A 172 5.52 6.36 -7.45
N THR A 173 4.21 6.42 -7.68
CA THR A 173 3.18 5.99 -6.72
C THR A 173 2.09 5.25 -7.46
N LEU A 174 1.43 4.30 -6.80
CA LEU A 174 0.37 3.52 -7.43
C LEU A 174 -0.73 4.41 -8.01
N LEU A 175 -1.11 5.50 -7.31
CA LEU A 175 -2.11 6.46 -7.79
C LEU A 175 -1.75 7.03 -9.17
N HIS A 176 -0.47 7.36 -9.40
CA HIS A 176 0.01 7.85 -10.69
C HIS A 176 -0.06 6.84 -11.82
N PHE A 177 -0.20 5.54 -11.52
CA PHE A 177 -0.33 4.46 -12.50
C PHE A 177 -1.78 4.00 -12.70
N LEU A 178 -2.73 4.42 -11.86
CA LEU A 178 -4.12 3.98 -11.99
C LEU A 178 -4.75 4.35 -13.33
N PRO A 179 -4.56 5.56 -13.90
CA PRO A 179 -5.11 5.88 -15.23
C PRO A 179 -4.56 4.98 -16.34
N GLN A 180 -3.25 4.69 -16.32
CA GLN A 180 -2.60 3.85 -17.32
C GLN A 180 -2.97 2.38 -17.15
N LEU A 181 -3.15 1.90 -15.91
CA LEU A 181 -3.67 0.57 -15.62
C LEU A 181 -5.14 0.44 -16.04
N ALA A 182 -5.95 1.47 -15.81
CA ALA A 182 -7.35 1.50 -16.27
C ALA A 182 -7.41 1.44 -17.79
N ALA A 183 -6.64 2.27 -18.49
CA ALA A 183 -6.54 2.26 -19.95
C ALA A 183 -6.05 0.90 -20.49
N PHE A 184 -5.06 0.26 -19.84
CA PHE A 184 -4.60 -1.09 -20.20
C PHE A 184 -5.70 -2.15 -20.07
N LEU A 185 -6.64 -1.96 -19.15
CA LEU A 185 -7.77 -2.86 -18.90
C LEU A 185 -9.06 -2.43 -19.63
N GLU A 186 -8.98 -1.42 -20.50
CA GLU A 186 -10.14 -0.84 -21.20
C GLU A 186 -11.23 -0.32 -20.24
N LEU A 187 -10.80 0.25 -19.10
CA LEU A 187 -11.64 0.86 -18.08
C LEU A 187 -11.45 2.38 -18.08
N GLU A 188 -12.51 3.11 -17.73
CA GLU A 188 -12.43 4.56 -17.54
C GLU A 188 -11.54 4.92 -16.34
N THR A 189 -11.65 4.16 -15.25
CA THR A 189 -10.92 4.43 -14.01
C THR A 189 -10.78 3.19 -13.13
N LEU A 190 -9.92 3.28 -12.14
CA LEU A 190 -9.74 2.29 -11.08
C LEU A 190 -9.82 2.97 -9.72
N PHE A 191 -10.52 2.34 -8.78
CA PHE A 191 -10.76 2.89 -7.46
C PHE A 191 -9.89 2.19 -6.40
N PRO A 192 -9.05 2.92 -5.66
CA PRO A 192 -8.30 2.34 -4.55
C PRO A 192 -9.23 2.00 -3.38
N VAL A 193 -9.06 0.80 -2.82
CA VAL A 193 -9.91 0.27 -1.75
C VAL A 193 -9.20 0.27 -0.40
N HIS A 194 -7.94 -0.16 -0.37
CA HIS A 194 -7.08 -0.13 0.81
C HIS A 194 -5.64 0.21 0.41
N ARG A 195 -4.74 0.24 1.38
CA ARG A 195 -3.31 0.53 1.16
C ARG A 195 -2.43 -0.52 1.82
N LEU A 196 -1.23 -0.66 1.27
CA LEU A 196 -0.10 -1.34 1.89
C LEU A 196 1.04 -0.33 2.11
N ASP A 197 1.91 -0.62 3.08
CA ASP A 197 3.14 0.17 3.25
C ASP A 197 4.03 0.06 2.01
N VAL A 198 4.87 1.07 1.78
CA VAL A 198 5.80 1.15 0.64
C VAL A 198 6.60 -0.15 0.47
N ASN A 199 7.19 -0.65 1.56
CA ASN A 199 8.06 -1.82 1.57
C ASN A 199 7.32 -3.15 1.85
N THR A 200 5.98 -3.12 1.95
CA THR A 200 5.17 -4.34 2.04
C THR A 200 4.80 -4.78 0.63
N THR A 201 4.95 -6.07 0.32
CA THR A 201 4.58 -6.65 -0.98
C THR A 201 3.27 -7.40 -0.91
N GLY A 202 2.72 -7.85 -2.04
CA GLY A 202 1.59 -8.80 -2.06
C GLY A 202 0.25 -8.19 -2.43
N VAL A 203 -0.83 -8.87 -2.04
CA VAL A 203 -2.19 -8.59 -2.50
C VAL A 203 -2.63 -7.17 -2.12
N LEU A 204 -2.96 -6.38 -3.15
CA LEU A 204 -3.60 -5.08 -3.03
C LEU A 204 -4.84 -5.04 -3.91
N LEU A 205 -6.00 -4.75 -3.32
CA LEU A 205 -7.28 -4.64 -4.01
C LEU A 205 -7.53 -3.24 -4.55
N LEU A 206 -8.03 -3.21 -5.78
CA LEU A 206 -8.63 -2.10 -6.49
C LEU A 206 -10.04 -2.54 -6.93
N ALA A 207 -10.91 -1.57 -7.19
CA ALA A 207 -12.23 -1.82 -7.76
C ALA A 207 -12.34 -1.20 -9.15
N LYS A 208 -13.05 -1.87 -10.06
CA LYS A 208 -13.34 -1.39 -11.41
C LYS A 208 -14.52 -0.42 -11.44
N THR A 209 -15.42 -0.52 -10.45
CA THR A 209 -16.60 0.33 -10.32
C THR A 209 -16.63 1.00 -8.95
N GLU A 210 -17.25 2.19 -8.88
CA GLU A 210 -17.40 2.91 -7.60
C GLU A 210 -18.26 2.14 -6.61
N ARG A 211 -19.32 1.47 -7.10
CA ARG A 211 -20.17 0.58 -6.29
C ARG A 211 -19.35 -0.51 -5.60
N MET A 212 -18.49 -1.21 -6.34
CA MET A 212 -17.63 -2.24 -5.77
C MET A 212 -16.58 -1.64 -4.82
N ALA A 213 -16.05 -0.47 -5.13
CA ALA A 213 -15.13 0.24 -4.24
C ALA A 213 -15.76 0.50 -2.86
N ASN A 214 -17.01 0.98 -2.85
CA ASN A 214 -17.75 1.27 -1.62
C ASN A 214 -18.10 -0.02 -0.86
N CYS A 215 -18.48 -1.09 -1.57
CA CYS A 215 -18.72 -2.41 -0.98
C CYS A 215 -17.46 -2.93 -0.26
N LEU A 216 -16.33 -2.99 -0.96
CA LEU A 216 -15.07 -3.48 -0.38
C LEU A 216 -14.59 -2.60 0.78
N LYS A 217 -14.65 -1.27 0.65
CA LYS A 217 -14.32 -0.34 1.75
C LYS A 217 -15.18 -0.58 2.99
N SER A 218 -16.47 -0.88 2.81
CA SER A 218 -17.38 -1.24 3.90
C SER A 218 -16.93 -2.55 4.58
N LEU A 219 -16.59 -3.58 3.81
CA LEU A 219 -16.09 -4.85 4.36
C LEU A 219 -14.78 -4.69 5.15
N PHE A 220 -13.86 -3.82 4.69
CA PHE A 220 -12.66 -3.46 5.45
C PHE A 220 -13.00 -2.74 6.77
N LYS A 221 -13.94 -1.79 6.72
CA LYS A 221 -14.39 -1.01 7.89
C LYS A 221 -15.09 -1.91 8.93
N GLN A 222 -15.83 -2.91 8.47
CA GLN A 222 -16.53 -3.89 9.32
C GLN A 222 -15.63 -5.05 9.78
N HIS A 223 -14.34 -5.05 9.43
CA HIS A 223 -13.40 -6.14 9.76
C HIS A 223 -13.83 -7.53 9.26
N LYS A 224 -14.62 -7.58 8.18
CA LYS A 224 -15.13 -8.85 7.59
C LYS A 224 -14.10 -9.53 6.69
N MET A 225 -13.14 -8.79 6.13
CA MET A 225 -12.10 -9.37 5.31
C MET A 225 -11.01 -10.05 6.15
N HIS A 226 -10.71 -11.30 5.82
CA HIS A 226 -9.58 -12.01 6.43
C HIS A 226 -8.31 -11.77 5.61
N LYS A 227 -7.31 -11.13 6.22
CA LYS A 227 -6.03 -10.80 5.56
C LYS A 227 -4.92 -11.65 6.15
N THR A 228 -4.19 -12.37 5.30
CA THR A 228 -3.05 -13.21 5.70
C THR A 228 -1.74 -12.57 5.24
N TYR A 229 -0.78 -12.43 6.15
CA TYR A 229 0.53 -11.86 5.91
C TYR A 229 1.63 -12.81 6.33
N TYR A 230 2.69 -12.90 5.54
CA TYR A 230 3.90 -13.65 5.89
C TYR A 230 5.01 -12.67 6.25
N ALA A 231 5.70 -12.97 7.33
CA ALA A 231 6.88 -12.23 7.77
C ALA A 231 8.03 -13.18 8.10
N ILE A 232 9.25 -12.76 7.76
CA ILE A 232 10.45 -13.35 8.39
C ILE A 232 10.83 -12.44 9.55
N THR A 233 10.95 -12.98 10.76
CA THR A 233 11.33 -12.23 11.96
C THR A 233 12.76 -12.55 12.37
N LYS A 234 13.44 -11.54 12.92
CA LYS A 234 14.60 -11.76 13.78
C LYS A 234 14.06 -12.28 15.12
N ARG A 235 14.58 -13.41 15.57
CA ARG A 235 14.11 -14.23 16.70
C ARG A 235 12.77 -14.91 16.43
N THR A 236 12.45 -15.82 17.34
CA THR A 236 11.21 -16.58 17.38
C THR A 236 10.27 -15.97 18.40
N PRO A 237 9.03 -15.63 18.02
CA PRO A 237 7.98 -15.32 18.97
C PRO A 237 7.84 -16.38 20.07
N ASP A 238 7.73 -15.92 21.32
CA ASP A 238 7.40 -16.75 22.48
C ASP A 238 6.20 -16.13 23.20
N PRO A 239 5.04 -16.79 23.26
CA PRO A 239 4.73 -18.12 22.69
C PRO A 239 4.77 -18.15 21.16
N MET A 240 4.82 -19.34 20.55
CA MET A 240 4.92 -19.51 19.09
C MET A 240 3.62 -19.19 18.33
N GLN A 241 2.51 -19.01 19.03
CA GLN A 241 1.25 -18.55 18.47
C GLN A 241 0.51 -17.71 19.51
N GLY A 242 -0.27 -16.73 19.05
CA GLY A 242 -1.03 -15.90 19.96
C GLY A 242 -1.69 -14.71 19.29
N ILE A 243 -2.19 -13.81 20.13
CA ILE A 243 -2.84 -12.58 19.71
C ILE A 243 -2.15 -11.40 20.40
N ILE A 244 -1.73 -10.43 19.61
CA ILE A 244 -1.23 -9.14 20.08
C ILE A 244 -2.36 -8.15 19.92
N ASN A 245 -2.92 -7.70 21.04
CA ASN A 245 -4.04 -6.75 21.10
C ASN A 245 -3.64 -5.40 21.74
N ILE A 246 -2.34 -5.10 21.78
CA ILE A 246 -1.84 -3.84 22.36
C ILE A 246 -2.22 -2.69 21.41
N PRO A 247 -2.95 -1.67 21.89
CA PRO A 247 -3.33 -0.52 21.09
C PRO A 247 -2.12 0.25 20.53
N ILE A 248 -2.32 0.93 19.40
CA ILE A 248 -1.28 1.66 18.68
C ILE A 248 -1.66 3.13 18.54
N ALA A 249 -0.72 4.02 18.82
CA ALA A 249 -0.88 5.46 18.61
C ALA A 249 0.26 6.02 17.74
N GLU A 250 0.05 7.19 17.14
CA GLU A 250 1.17 7.96 16.61
C GLU A 250 1.95 8.59 17.76
N GLY A 251 3.27 8.63 17.66
CA GLY A 251 4.15 9.25 18.62
C GLY A 251 5.32 9.93 17.94
N SER A 252 6.12 10.68 18.70
CA SER A 252 7.36 11.28 18.21
C SER A 252 8.54 10.69 18.97
N ILE A 253 9.49 10.09 18.25
CA ILE A 253 10.75 9.60 18.80
C ILE A 253 11.86 10.37 18.11
N LEU A 254 12.69 11.08 18.89
CA LEU A 254 13.79 11.92 18.37
C LEU A 254 13.32 12.92 17.30
N GLY A 255 12.16 13.56 17.51
CA GLY A 255 11.59 14.55 16.59
C GLY A 255 11.01 13.98 15.29
N ARG A 256 10.83 12.64 15.19
CA ARG A 256 10.25 11.97 14.02
C ARG A 256 8.99 11.20 14.37
N ASN A 257 7.96 11.38 13.54
CA ASN A 257 6.69 10.66 13.70
C ASN A 257 6.87 9.15 13.47
N ARG A 258 6.35 8.37 14.42
CA ARG A 258 6.44 6.92 14.45
C ARG A 258 5.27 6.33 15.24
N MET A 259 4.71 5.24 14.72
CA MET A 259 3.73 4.46 15.46
C MET A 259 4.37 3.80 16.69
N VAL A 260 3.70 3.89 17.84
CA VAL A 260 4.15 3.34 19.13
C VAL A 260 3.05 2.47 19.73
N LEU A 261 3.44 1.52 20.57
CA LEU A 261 2.50 0.79 21.42
C LEU A 261 2.02 1.71 22.54
N LYS A 262 0.73 1.65 22.86
CA LYS A 262 0.12 2.35 23.98
C LYS A 262 -0.66 1.33 24.81
N PRO A 263 0.03 0.52 25.62
CA PRO A 263 -0.64 -0.42 26.51
C PRO A 263 -1.43 0.35 27.59
N ASP A 264 -2.53 -0.24 28.05
CA ASP A 264 -3.25 0.28 29.20
C ASP A 264 -2.43 0.04 30.47
N PHE A 265 -1.83 1.12 30.96
CA PHE A 265 -1.09 1.10 32.22
C PHE A 265 -2.07 1.21 33.40
N ASN A 266 -2.17 0.16 34.21
CA ASN A 266 -2.97 0.14 35.45
C ASN A 266 -2.51 1.21 36.45
N ASN A 267 -3.32 1.47 37.49
CA ASN A 267 -3.11 2.53 38.49
C ASN A 267 -1.72 2.50 39.19
N VAL A 268 -1.04 1.35 39.24
CA VAL A 268 0.32 1.21 39.80
C VAL A 268 1.39 1.85 38.89
N THR A 269 1.15 1.92 37.58
CA THR A 269 2.06 2.47 36.56
C THR A 269 1.70 3.89 36.10
N LYS A 270 0.56 4.44 36.57
CA LYS A 270 0.11 5.81 36.25
C LYS A 270 1.03 6.92 36.76
N LEU A 271 1.93 6.62 37.70
CA LEU A 271 2.86 7.60 38.28
C LEU A 271 3.93 8.11 37.28
N VAL A 272 4.08 7.50 36.10
CA VAL A 272 5.24 7.74 35.22
C VAL A 272 4.89 8.47 33.91
N LEU A 273 3.63 8.58 33.50
CA LEU A 273 3.30 9.18 32.20
C LEU A 273 2.09 10.11 32.28
N ASN A 274 2.33 11.39 31.95
CA ASN A 274 1.29 12.36 31.64
C ASN A 274 0.30 11.74 30.64
N LYS A 275 -1.01 11.89 30.88
CA LYS A 275 -2.08 11.48 29.97
C LYS A 275 -1.78 12.01 28.57
N SER A 276 -1.20 11.17 27.71
CA SER A 276 -0.93 11.55 26.33
C SER A 276 -2.27 11.70 25.61
N SER A 277 -2.56 12.93 25.17
CA SER A 277 -3.76 13.33 24.43
C SER A 277 -3.84 12.72 23.02
N VAL A 278 -2.85 11.94 22.59
CA VAL A 278 -2.84 11.36 21.25
C VAL A 278 -3.85 10.20 21.17
N PRO A 279 -4.79 10.23 20.20
CA PRO A 279 -5.78 9.18 20.02
C PRO A 279 -5.08 7.84 19.76
N CYS A 280 -5.45 6.84 20.54
CA CYS A 280 -5.02 5.47 20.33
C CYS A 280 -6.02 4.74 19.43
N ARG A 281 -5.54 3.76 18.67
CA ARG A 281 -6.37 2.89 17.85
C ARG A 281 -6.20 1.46 18.33
N GLU A 282 -7.32 0.76 18.50
CA GLU A 282 -7.29 -0.67 18.74
C GLU A 282 -6.60 -1.38 17.57
N ALA A 283 -5.74 -2.32 17.92
CA ALA A 283 -4.97 -3.08 16.96
C ALA A 283 -4.92 -4.54 17.42
N LYS A 284 -5.40 -5.46 16.60
CA LYS A 284 -5.41 -6.90 16.89
C LYS A 284 -4.74 -7.67 15.76
N THR A 285 -3.65 -8.34 16.10
CA THR A 285 -2.85 -9.18 15.18
C THR A 285 -2.74 -10.57 15.77
N GLN A 286 -3.29 -11.56 15.09
CA GLN A 286 -3.02 -12.96 15.37
C GLN A 286 -1.74 -13.37 14.67
N TYR A 287 -0.93 -14.22 15.30
CA TYR A 287 0.28 -14.73 14.71
C TYR A 287 0.45 -16.21 15.02
N LYS A 288 1.11 -16.92 14.09
CA LYS A 288 1.51 -18.31 14.22
C LYS A 288 2.86 -18.50 13.56
N VAL A 289 3.83 -19.02 14.31
CA VAL A 289 5.13 -19.40 13.76
C VAL A 289 4.96 -20.67 12.91
N ILE A 290 5.36 -20.59 11.65
CA ILE A 290 5.27 -21.69 10.68
C ILE A 290 6.54 -22.55 10.71
N SER A 291 7.70 -21.90 10.81
CA SER A 291 9.00 -22.57 10.80
C SER A 291 10.03 -21.70 11.48
N THR A 292 10.99 -22.35 12.16
CA THR A 292 12.08 -21.67 12.87
C THR A 292 13.42 -22.24 12.45
N CYS A 293 14.46 -21.44 12.51
CA CYS A 293 15.83 -21.91 12.37
C CYS A 293 16.78 -20.92 13.03
N ASP A 294 17.37 -21.34 14.16
CA ASP A 294 18.19 -20.49 15.04
C ASP A 294 17.47 -19.17 15.37
N ASN A 295 18.09 -18.02 15.08
CA ASN A 295 17.54 -16.69 15.35
C ASN A 295 16.56 -16.18 14.27
N ALA A 296 15.99 -17.05 13.45
CA ALA A 296 15.05 -16.66 12.40
C ALA A 296 13.76 -17.45 12.48
N SER A 297 12.63 -16.82 12.18
CA SER A 297 11.32 -17.47 12.09
C SER A 297 10.53 -16.98 10.90
N LEU A 298 9.79 -17.90 10.27
CA LEU A 298 8.71 -17.58 9.34
C LEU A 298 7.41 -17.55 10.14
N VAL A 299 6.69 -16.44 10.08
CA VAL A 299 5.48 -16.19 10.85
C VAL A 299 4.34 -15.85 9.91
N GLU A 300 3.23 -16.56 10.06
CA GLU A 300 1.94 -16.20 9.50
C GLU A 300 1.23 -15.25 10.44
N LEU A 301 0.66 -14.19 9.90
CA LEU A 301 -0.11 -13.20 10.65
C LEU A 301 -1.47 -12.97 10.01
N SER A 302 -2.48 -12.79 10.85
CA SER A 302 -3.79 -12.30 10.45
C SER A 302 -4.12 -11.02 11.21
N THR A 303 -4.67 -10.02 10.52
CA THR A 303 -5.05 -8.74 11.14
C THR A 303 -6.55 -8.53 10.98
N SER A 304 -7.26 -8.31 12.09
CA SER A 304 -8.65 -7.86 12.00
C SER A 304 -8.67 -6.36 11.69
N THR A 305 -7.86 -5.58 12.40
CA THR A 305 -7.71 -4.12 12.24
C THR A 305 -6.73 -3.73 11.12
N GLY A 306 -6.62 -2.44 10.82
CA GLY A 306 -5.78 -1.90 9.75
C GLY A 306 -4.99 -0.65 10.15
N VAL A 307 -4.38 -0.66 11.33
CA VAL A 307 -3.60 0.49 11.81
C VAL A 307 -2.28 0.60 11.05
N THR A 308 -1.81 1.82 10.77
CA THR A 308 -0.54 2.07 10.09
C THR A 308 0.60 1.30 10.78
N HIS A 309 1.39 0.58 9.99
CA HIS A 309 2.53 -0.23 10.46
C HIS A 309 2.19 -1.28 11.55
N GLN A 310 0.92 -1.67 11.70
CA GLN A 310 0.45 -2.52 12.81
C GLN A 310 1.31 -3.77 13.04
N ILE A 311 1.45 -4.61 12.02
CA ILE A 311 2.24 -5.86 12.09
C ILE A 311 3.68 -5.58 12.53
N ARG A 312 4.28 -4.51 11.98
CA ARG A 312 5.68 -4.15 12.21
C ARG A 312 5.91 -3.69 13.65
N VAL A 313 5.00 -2.87 14.17
CA VAL A 313 5.02 -2.40 15.56
C VAL A 313 4.78 -3.55 16.52
N HIS A 314 3.75 -4.37 16.27
CA HIS A 314 3.40 -5.52 17.10
C HIS A 314 4.52 -6.54 17.18
N LEU A 315 5.11 -6.93 16.04
CA LEU A 315 6.24 -7.85 16.02
C LEU A 315 7.50 -7.23 16.64
N GLY A 316 7.85 -6.01 16.26
CA GLY A 316 9.10 -5.37 16.69
C GLY A 316 9.11 -4.95 18.16
N PHE A 317 8.05 -4.29 18.62
CA PHE A 317 7.95 -3.76 19.98
C PHE A 317 7.13 -4.62 20.92
N GLY A 318 6.11 -5.32 20.42
CA GLY A 318 5.24 -6.15 21.25
C GLY A 318 5.90 -7.48 21.61
N LEU A 319 6.49 -8.15 20.61
CA LEU A 319 7.14 -9.45 20.81
C LEU A 319 8.67 -9.38 20.85
N GLY A 320 9.28 -8.21 20.60
CA GLY A 320 10.74 -8.11 20.49
C GLY A 320 11.33 -8.91 19.32
N CYS A 321 10.49 -9.26 18.33
CA CYS A 321 10.81 -10.09 17.17
C CYS A 321 10.61 -9.29 15.87
N PRO A 322 11.40 -8.23 15.61
CA PRO A 322 11.17 -7.34 14.48
C PRO A 322 11.30 -8.07 13.14
N VAL A 323 10.49 -7.64 12.17
CA VAL A 323 10.58 -8.11 10.78
C VAL A 323 12.00 -7.93 10.24
N LEU A 324 12.51 -8.92 9.53
CA LEU A 324 13.81 -8.89 8.88
C LEU A 324 13.85 -7.78 7.82
N GLY A 325 14.85 -6.91 7.91
CA GLY A 325 14.96 -5.72 7.06
C GLY A 325 14.13 -4.52 7.54
N ASP A 326 13.36 -4.65 8.63
CA ASP A 326 12.67 -3.50 9.23
C ASP A 326 13.59 -2.73 10.19
N HIS A 327 14.32 -1.78 9.62
CA HIS A 327 15.18 -0.88 10.38
C HIS A 327 14.41 0.15 11.19
N LYS A 328 13.14 0.43 10.84
CA LYS A 328 12.34 1.40 11.58
C LYS A 328 11.97 0.83 12.94
N TYR A 329 11.53 -0.43 13.01
CA TYR A 329 10.98 -1.04 14.23
C TYR A 329 11.92 -1.93 15.04
N THR A 330 13.23 -1.90 14.76
CA THR A 330 14.23 -2.71 15.48
C THR A 330 14.71 -2.13 16.82
N SER A 331 14.55 -0.83 17.06
CA SER A 331 14.99 -0.15 18.29
C SER A 331 13.98 0.91 18.71
N ILE A 332 13.73 1.02 20.00
CA ILE A 332 12.81 2.00 20.58
C ILE A 332 13.44 3.40 20.56
N THR A 333 14.72 3.50 20.93
CA THR A 333 15.38 4.78 21.24
C THR A 333 16.22 5.35 20.12
N LYS A 334 16.57 4.57 19.08
CA LYS A 334 17.50 4.99 18.03
C LYS A 334 17.03 4.57 16.63
N PHE A 335 17.27 5.43 15.64
CA PHE A 335 17.12 5.08 14.22
C PHE A 335 18.42 4.48 13.70
N VAL A 336 18.62 3.19 13.94
CA VAL A 336 19.81 2.45 13.50
C VAL A 336 19.39 1.25 12.64
N PRO A 337 20.22 0.84 11.67
CA PRO A 337 20.01 -0.42 10.96
C PRO A 337 19.87 -1.58 11.93
N GLN A 338 19.07 -2.57 11.53
CA GLN A 338 18.86 -3.78 12.31
C GLN A 338 20.20 -4.49 12.56
N ARG A 339 20.45 -4.89 13.81
CA ARG A 339 21.60 -5.73 14.16
C ARG A 339 21.19 -7.20 14.09
N LEU A 340 21.86 -7.98 13.27
CA LEU A 340 21.57 -9.41 13.11
C LEU A 340 22.57 -10.26 13.91
N PRO A 341 22.12 -11.36 14.52
CA PRO A 341 23.00 -12.36 15.11
C PRO A 341 23.99 -12.96 14.09
N SER A 342 25.15 -13.42 14.58
CA SER A 342 26.25 -13.93 13.74
C SER A 342 25.83 -15.13 12.86
N ASP A 343 24.95 -15.99 13.36
CA ASP A 343 24.37 -17.12 12.62
C ASP A 343 23.54 -16.65 11.43
N MET A 344 22.67 -15.65 11.62
CA MET A 344 21.89 -15.07 10.53
C MET A 344 22.79 -14.41 9.49
N LEU A 345 23.79 -13.63 9.91
CA LEU A 345 24.74 -12.99 9.01
C LEU A 345 25.49 -14.02 8.16
N LYS A 346 25.96 -15.12 8.78
CA LYS A 346 26.65 -16.23 8.10
C LYS A 346 25.72 -16.93 7.10
N LYS A 347 24.48 -17.25 7.49
CA LYS A 347 23.49 -17.91 6.62
C LYS A 347 23.08 -17.05 5.42
N LEU A 348 22.81 -15.77 5.66
CA LEU A 348 22.48 -14.79 4.61
C LEU A 348 23.69 -14.43 3.75
N ASN A 349 24.91 -14.76 4.20
CA ASN A 349 26.18 -14.39 3.59
C ASN A 349 26.32 -12.87 3.39
N ILE A 350 26.01 -12.09 4.43
CA ILE A 350 26.11 -10.63 4.42
C ILE A 350 26.90 -10.12 5.61
N ARG A 351 27.62 -9.00 5.43
CA ARG A 351 28.28 -8.28 6.52
C ARG A 351 27.26 -7.42 7.26
N GLN A 352 27.47 -7.18 8.55
CA GLN A 352 26.59 -6.34 9.37
C GLN A 352 26.40 -4.92 8.81
N SER A 353 27.42 -4.35 8.15
CA SER A 353 27.34 -3.04 7.49
C SER A 353 26.35 -3.00 6.32
N LYS A 354 26.13 -4.14 5.66
CA LYS A 354 25.21 -4.31 4.52
C LYS A 354 23.78 -4.67 4.92
N VAL A 355 23.50 -4.90 6.20
CA VAL A 355 22.13 -5.17 6.68
C VAL A 355 21.20 -3.99 6.42
N ARG A 356 21.72 -2.75 6.35
CA ARG A 356 20.94 -1.56 6.02
C ARG A 356 20.30 -1.58 4.62
N ASP A 357 20.84 -2.43 3.73
CA ASP A 357 20.38 -2.58 2.35
C ASP A 357 19.41 -3.77 2.22
N LEU A 358 19.12 -4.47 3.32
CA LEU A 358 18.25 -5.63 3.32
C LEU A 358 16.78 -5.20 3.16
N PRO A 359 16.04 -5.71 2.17
CA PRO A 359 14.63 -5.37 2.02
C PRO A 359 13.80 -5.90 3.19
N MET A 360 12.67 -5.25 3.47
CA MET A 360 11.72 -5.73 4.47
C MET A 360 11.05 -7.03 4.00
N HIS A 361 11.02 -8.03 4.87
CA HIS A 361 10.43 -9.34 4.60
C HIS A 361 9.02 -9.41 5.18
N LEU A 362 8.12 -8.59 4.64
CA LEU A 362 6.69 -8.59 4.96
C LEU A 362 5.89 -8.62 3.66
N HIS A 363 5.00 -9.60 3.56
CA HIS A 363 4.23 -9.89 2.36
C HIS A 363 2.77 -10.14 2.70
N ALA A 364 1.84 -9.41 2.06
CA ALA A 364 0.41 -9.68 2.09
C ALA A 364 0.12 -10.90 1.21
N ARG A 365 0.18 -12.10 1.79
CA ARG A 365 0.08 -13.38 1.07
C ARG A 365 -1.31 -13.63 0.51
N GLY A 366 -2.37 -13.23 1.23
CA GLY A 366 -3.71 -13.46 0.75
C GLY A 366 -4.78 -12.61 1.42
N ILE A 367 -5.91 -12.51 0.74
CA ILE A 367 -7.13 -11.92 1.27
C ILE A 367 -8.34 -12.79 0.91
N SER A 368 -9.18 -13.02 1.90
CA SER A 368 -10.50 -13.65 1.73
C SER A 368 -11.56 -12.58 1.80
N ILE A 369 -12.37 -12.49 0.75
CA ILE A 369 -13.45 -11.52 0.63
C ILE A 369 -14.78 -12.28 0.74
N PRO A 370 -15.52 -12.11 1.85
CA PRO A 370 -16.71 -12.90 2.08
C PRO A 370 -17.91 -12.40 1.28
N GLU A 371 -18.75 -13.34 0.83
CA GLU A 371 -20.15 -13.13 0.39
C GLU A 371 -20.35 -12.06 -0.71
N ILE A 372 -19.37 -11.83 -1.60
CA ILE A 372 -19.53 -10.85 -2.68
C ILE A 372 -20.33 -11.39 -3.87
N ILE A 373 -20.18 -12.68 -4.17
CA ILE A 373 -20.84 -13.32 -5.31
C ILE A 373 -21.79 -14.37 -4.77
N GLU A 374 -23.09 -14.05 -4.67
CA GLU A 374 -24.14 -15.06 -4.37
C GLU A 374 -23.81 -15.94 -3.13
N GLY A 375 -23.23 -15.34 -2.08
CA GLY A 375 -22.84 -16.05 -0.85
C GLY A 375 -21.51 -16.81 -0.92
N ARG A 376 -20.76 -16.74 -2.02
CA ARG A 376 -19.42 -17.34 -2.16
C ARG A 376 -18.32 -16.41 -1.67
N ASN A 377 -17.30 -17.01 -1.07
CA ASN A 377 -16.07 -16.33 -0.64
C ASN A 377 -15.04 -16.33 -1.77
N ILE A 378 -14.44 -15.17 -2.04
CA ILE A 378 -13.34 -15.03 -2.99
C ILE A 378 -12.02 -15.09 -2.24
N PHE A 379 -11.12 -15.97 -2.65
CA PHE A 379 -9.79 -16.10 -2.07
C PHE A 379 -8.73 -15.68 -3.09
N ILE A 380 -8.00 -14.62 -2.78
CA ILE A 380 -6.94 -14.09 -3.66
C ILE A 380 -5.61 -14.26 -2.95
N ARG A 381 -4.63 -14.86 -3.63
CA ARG A 381 -3.27 -15.08 -3.13
C ARG A 381 -2.23 -14.46 -4.05
N ALA A 382 -1.17 -13.92 -3.46
CA ALA A 382 -0.01 -13.38 -4.17
C ALA A 382 1.22 -14.26 -3.92
N ASP A 383 2.02 -14.49 -4.96
CA ASP A 383 3.29 -15.21 -4.83
C ASP A 383 4.31 -14.41 -4.03
N LEU A 384 5.09 -15.14 -3.22
CA LEU A 384 6.18 -14.56 -2.44
C LEU A 384 7.23 -13.96 -3.39
N PRO A 385 7.71 -12.73 -3.13
CA PRO A 385 8.67 -12.08 -4.00
C PRO A 385 10.06 -12.74 -3.87
N LYS A 386 10.89 -12.57 -4.90
CA LYS A 386 12.22 -13.21 -5.01
C LYS A 386 13.10 -13.02 -3.79
N HIS A 387 13.16 -11.81 -3.23
CA HIS A 387 13.96 -11.52 -2.03
C HIS A 387 13.48 -12.27 -0.80
N PHE A 388 12.16 -12.47 -0.69
CA PHE A 388 11.57 -13.24 0.40
C PHE A 388 11.94 -14.72 0.28
N LEU A 389 11.81 -15.29 -0.92
CA LEU A 389 12.17 -16.68 -1.19
C LEU A 389 13.66 -16.96 -0.99
N TRP A 390 14.51 -16.03 -1.41
CA TRP A 390 15.95 -16.09 -1.14
C TRP A 390 16.24 -16.15 0.36
N ALA A 391 15.60 -15.31 1.17
CA ALA A 391 15.81 -15.31 2.61
C ALA A 391 15.30 -16.59 3.27
N LEU A 392 14.15 -17.12 2.85
CA LEU A 392 13.66 -18.42 3.30
C LEU A 392 14.70 -19.52 3.03
N LYS A 393 15.23 -19.58 1.81
CA LYS A 393 16.24 -20.56 1.40
C LYS A 393 17.54 -20.41 2.20
N LYS A 394 18.07 -19.18 2.32
CA LYS A 394 19.32 -18.92 3.05
C LYS A 394 19.20 -19.18 4.54
N LEU A 395 18.08 -18.82 5.15
CA LEU A 395 17.81 -19.03 6.57
C LEU A 395 17.29 -20.44 6.88
N LYS A 396 17.09 -21.29 5.87
CA LYS A 396 16.57 -22.66 5.96
C LYS A 396 15.19 -22.75 6.62
N LEU A 397 14.35 -21.74 6.40
CA LEU A 397 12.97 -21.71 6.88
C LEU A 397 12.08 -22.47 5.88
N GLY A 398 11.23 -23.38 6.36
CA GLY A 398 10.33 -24.21 5.54
C GLY A 398 10.88 -25.58 5.09
N SER A 399 12.10 -25.95 5.49
CA SER A 399 12.61 -27.32 5.31
C SER A 399 11.93 -28.29 6.28
N SER A 400 11.64 -29.54 5.85
CA SER A 400 10.89 -30.53 6.64
C SER A 400 11.48 -30.83 8.03
N ARG A 401 12.79 -30.59 8.25
CA ARG A 401 13.46 -30.75 9.55
C ARG A 401 13.19 -29.63 10.57
N ASN A 402 12.60 -28.52 10.12
CA ASN A 402 12.46 -27.26 10.85
C ASN A 402 10.97 -26.85 10.99
N ARG A 403 10.05 -27.80 10.83
CA ARG A 403 8.63 -27.60 11.13
C ARG A 403 8.38 -28.03 12.57
N ILE A 404 7.52 -27.30 13.25
CA ILE A 404 7.03 -27.65 14.58
C ILE A 404 6.10 -28.87 14.36
N GLU A 405 6.35 -29.97 15.07
CA GLU A 405 5.48 -31.16 15.07
C GLU A 405 4.09 -30.85 15.59
#